data_AF-A0A444UJR4-F1
#
_entry.id   AF-A0A444UJR4-F1
#
_cell.length_a   1.000
_cell.length_b   1.000
_cell.length_c   1.000
_cell.angle_alpha   90.00
_cell.angle_beta   90.00
_cell.angle_gamma   90.00
#
_symmetry.space_group_name_H-M   'P 1'
#
loop_
_entity.id
_entity.type
_entity.pdbx_description
1 polymer ?
#
loop_
_entity_poly.entity_id
_entity_poly.type
_entity_poly.pdbx_seq_one_letter_code
_entity_poly.pdbx_strand_id
1 'polypeptide(L)'
;MAGCRIDNCDSCFSKDFCTKCKSGFYVHKGRCFDECPEGFSPSESMECVGQRKTLIKKKKKRKLLDRAQKQHSVVLATERTSQ
;
A
#
# COMPACT_ATOMS: atom_id res chain seq x y z
N MET A 1 -25.01 22.25 0.47
CA MET A 1 -23.83 21.93 -0.36
C MET A 1 -23.23 20.65 0.17
N ALA A 2 -23.21 19.58 -0.62
CA ALA A 2 -22.61 18.34 -0.16
C ALA A 2 -21.09 18.49 -0.24
N GLY A 3 -20.44 18.69 0.91
CA GLY A 3 -18.99 18.67 1.01
C GLY A 3 -18.41 17.33 0.56
N CYS A 4 -17.12 17.34 0.24
CA CYS A 4 -16.43 16.11 -0.09
C CYS A 4 -16.38 15.16 1.12
N ARG A 5 -16.60 13.85 0.91
CA ARG A 5 -16.49 12.86 1.99
C ARG A 5 -15.05 12.38 2.21
N ILE A 6 -14.14 12.80 1.34
CA ILE A 6 -12.77 12.29 1.25
C ILE A 6 -11.88 13.14 2.16
N ASP A 7 -11.19 12.48 3.08
CA ASP A 7 -10.26 13.12 4.00
C ASP A 7 -9.05 13.71 3.24
N ASN A 8 -8.57 14.87 3.68
CA ASN A 8 -7.46 15.59 3.06
C ASN A 8 -7.63 15.96 1.58
N CYS A 9 -8.88 16.05 1.12
CA CYS A 9 -9.21 16.49 -0.24
C CYS A 9 -9.45 18.00 -0.30
N ASP A 10 -8.78 18.68 -1.24
CA ASP A 10 -8.91 20.11 -1.51
C ASP A 10 -9.98 20.38 -2.58
N SER A 11 -10.02 19.54 -3.62
CA SER A 11 -11.06 19.58 -4.65
C SER A 11 -11.45 18.17 -5.07
N CYS A 12 -12.75 17.92 -5.20
CA CYS A 12 -13.26 16.64 -5.66
C CYS A 12 -14.27 16.76 -6.79
N PHE A 13 -14.17 15.80 -7.70
CA PHE A 13 -15.10 15.63 -8.80
C PHE A 13 -16.43 15.03 -8.33
N SER A 14 -16.39 14.18 -7.31
CA SER A 14 -17.56 13.54 -6.71
C SER A 14 -17.32 13.27 -5.24
N LYS A 15 -18.37 12.92 -4.49
CA LYS A 15 -18.28 12.66 -3.04
C LYS A 15 -17.21 11.63 -2.66
N ASP A 16 -16.86 10.73 -3.59
CA ASP A 16 -15.89 9.65 -3.41
C ASP A 16 -14.68 9.74 -4.34
N PHE A 17 -14.57 10.80 -5.16
CA PHE A 17 -13.45 10.98 -6.09
C PHE A 17 -12.80 12.36 -5.98
N CYS A 18 -11.62 12.39 -5.36
CA CYS A 18 -10.80 13.57 -5.18
C CYS A 18 -9.92 13.80 -6.42
N THR A 19 -9.96 15.02 -6.95
CA THR A 19 -9.10 15.44 -8.07
C THR A 19 -7.86 16.19 -7.58
N LYS A 20 -7.91 16.77 -6.39
CA LYS A 20 -6.79 17.49 -5.79
C LYS A 20 -6.75 17.30 -4.30
N CYS A 21 -5.63 16.80 -3.79
CA CYS A 21 -5.38 16.65 -2.36
C CYS A 21 -4.78 17.90 -1.76
N LYS A 22 -4.87 18.03 -0.43
CA LYS A 22 -4.17 19.07 0.32
C LYS A 22 -2.66 18.92 0.18
N SER A 23 -1.94 20.02 0.38
CA SER A 23 -0.46 20.03 0.40
C SER A 23 0.08 19.00 1.38
N GLY A 24 1.04 18.18 0.93
CA GLY A 24 1.60 17.07 1.71
C GLY A 24 0.92 15.71 1.50
N PHE A 25 -0.21 15.65 0.79
CA PHE A 25 -0.91 14.40 0.49
C PHE A 25 -0.83 14.05 -1.01
N TYR A 26 -0.78 12.75 -1.29
CA TYR A 26 -0.72 12.19 -2.63
C TYR A 26 -2.06 11.63 -3.06
N VAL A 27 -2.47 11.92 -4.29
CA VAL A 27 -3.71 11.36 -4.85
C VAL A 27 -3.47 9.92 -5.33
N HIS A 28 -4.36 9.02 -4.93
CA HIS A 28 -4.37 7.64 -5.37
C HIS A 28 -5.80 7.11 -5.45
N LYS A 29 -6.24 6.70 -6.66
CA LYS A 29 -7.58 6.17 -6.92
C LYS A 29 -8.72 7.08 -6.41
N GLY A 30 -8.57 8.40 -6.56
CA GLY A 30 -9.56 9.38 -6.11
C GLY A 30 -9.57 9.61 -4.58
N ARG A 31 -8.54 9.19 -3.85
CA ARG A 31 -8.38 9.47 -2.41
C ARG A 31 -7.00 10.05 -2.12
N CYS A 32 -6.87 10.71 -0.98
CA CYS A 32 -5.64 11.37 -0.54
C CYS A 32 -4.96 10.54 0.55
N PHE A 33 -3.65 10.35 0.41
CA PHE A 33 -2.83 9.60 1.36
C PHE A 33 -1.58 10.39 1.71
N ASP A 34 -1.17 10.35 2.98
CA ASP A 34 0.08 10.97 3.44
C ASP A 34 1.32 10.30 2.83
N GLU A 35 1.29 8.96 2.73
CA GLU A 35 2.29 8.17 2.03
C GLU A 35 1.63 7.26 0.99
N CYS A 36 2.29 7.09 -0.16
CA CYS A 36 1.77 6.22 -1.20
C CYS A 36 1.71 4.75 -0.73
N PRO A 37 0.57 4.07 -0.96
CA PRO A 37 0.40 2.69 -0.53
C PRO A 37 1.42 1.78 -1.21
N GLU A 38 1.66 0.64 -0.58
CA GLU A 38 2.73 -0.27 -0.92
C GLU A 38 2.69 -0.60 -2.43
N GLY A 39 3.77 -0.31 -3.18
CA GLY A 39 3.86 -0.57 -4.62
C GLY A 39 3.67 0.66 -5.53
N PHE A 40 3.32 1.79 -4.93
CA PHE A 40 3.26 3.09 -5.59
C PHE A 40 4.37 4.00 -5.07
N SER A 41 4.85 4.92 -5.89
CA SER A 41 5.79 5.96 -5.48
C SER A 41 5.16 7.33 -5.69
N PRO A 42 5.47 8.32 -4.83
CA PRO A 42 5.08 9.68 -5.07
C PRO A 42 5.75 10.20 -6.36
N SER A 43 4.96 10.77 -7.25
CA SER A 43 5.42 11.48 -8.44
C SER A 43 5.63 12.97 -8.13
N GLU A 44 6.33 13.69 -9.01
CA GLU A 44 6.48 15.16 -8.92
C GLU A 44 5.12 15.88 -8.92
N SER A 45 4.11 15.29 -9.57
CA SER A 45 2.74 15.80 -9.62
C SER A 45 1.90 15.52 -8.35
N MET A 46 2.51 15.06 -7.26
CA MET A 46 1.81 14.64 -6.02
C MET A 46 0.76 13.54 -6.28
N GLU A 47 1.09 12.61 -7.17
CA GLU A 47 0.26 11.45 -7.49
C GLU A 47 1.00 10.15 -7.20
N CYS A 48 0.28 9.16 -6.68
CA CYS A 48 0.86 7.84 -6.45
C CYS A 48 0.88 7.04 -7.74
N VAL A 49 2.06 6.97 -8.36
CA VAL A 49 2.30 6.24 -9.61
C VAL A 49 2.80 4.83 -9.34
N GLY A 50 2.21 3.84 -10.00
CA GLY A 50 2.54 2.43 -9.80
C GLY A 50 3.81 2.06 -10.56
N GLN A 51 4.92 1.86 -9.84
CA GLN A 51 6.13 1.35 -10.48
C GLN A 51 6.09 -0.18 -10.54
N ARG A 52 6.03 -0.75 -11.75
CA ARG A 52 6.11 -2.21 -11.99
C ARG A 52 7.33 -2.86 -11.30
N LYS A 53 8.43 -2.10 -11.13
CA LYS A 53 9.65 -2.56 -10.44
C LYS A 53 9.41 -2.90 -8.95
N THR A 54 8.52 -2.20 -8.26
CA THR A 54 8.23 -2.38 -6.84
C THR A 54 7.41 -3.65 -6.58
N LEU A 55 6.48 -3.99 -7.49
CA LEU A 55 5.69 -5.23 -7.44
C LEU A 55 6.57 -6.50 -7.53
N ILE A 56 7.62 -6.48 -8.35
CA ILE A 56 8.59 -7.59 -8.46
C ILE A 56 9.40 -7.74 -7.16
N LYS A 57 9.85 -6.62 -6.58
CA LYS A 57 10.63 -6.59 -5.33
C LYS A 57 9.79 -7.07 -4.13
N LYS A 58 8.49 -6.72 -4.09
CA LYS A 58 7.52 -7.27 -3.13
C LYS A 58 7.25 -8.74 -3.30
N LYS A 59 7.05 -9.23 -4.53
CA LYS A 59 6.88 -10.67 -4.78
C LYS A 59 8.07 -11.44 -4.23
N LYS A 60 9.30 -10.93 -4.40
CA LYS A 60 10.51 -11.52 -3.83
C LYS A 60 10.54 -11.44 -2.29
N LYS A 61 10.17 -10.29 -1.68
CA LYS A 61 10.11 -10.10 -0.21
C LYS A 61 9.04 -10.99 0.46
N ARG A 62 7.84 -11.08 -0.11
CA ARG A 62 6.75 -11.95 0.36
C ARG A 62 7.12 -13.42 0.22
N LYS A 63 7.80 -13.81 -0.86
CA LYS A 63 8.33 -15.18 -1.05
C LYS A 63 9.43 -15.53 -0.04
N LEU A 64 10.22 -14.54 0.38
CA LEU A 64 11.25 -14.71 1.43
C LEU A 64 10.61 -14.87 2.82
N LEU A 65 9.59 -14.06 3.15
CA LEU A 65 8.81 -14.20 4.39
C LEU A 65 8.08 -15.54 4.47
N ASP A 66 7.41 -15.97 3.39
CA ASP A 66 6.71 -17.26 3.32
C ASP A 66 7.66 -18.45 3.54
N ARG A 67 8.86 -18.39 2.96
CA ARG A 67 9.90 -19.42 3.14
C ARG A 67 10.45 -19.44 4.57
N ALA A 68 10.59 -18.29 5.22
CA ALA A 68 10.99 -18.20 6.63
C ALA A 68 9.92 -18.78 7.56
N GLN A 69 8.64 -18.51 7.30
CA GLN A 69 7.54 -19.09 8.10
C GLN A 69 7.43 -20.61 7.95
N LYS A 70 7.67 -21.15 6.75
CA LYS A 70 7.67 -22.61 6.52
C LYS A 70 8.80 -23.33 7.25
N GLN A 71 9.97 -22.70 7.36
CA GLN A 71 11.10 -23.24 8.13
C GLN A 71 10.84 -23.27 9.64
N HIS A 72 10.13 -22.27 10.19
CA HIS A 72 9.78 -22.26 11.61
C HIS A 72 8.74 -23.34 11.99
N SER A 73 7.79 -23.64 11.08
CA SER A 73 6.75 -24.67 11.31
C SER A 73 7.31 -26.09 11.36
N VAL A 74 8.31 -26.44 10.53
CA VAL A 74 8.90 -27.79 10.54
C VAL A 74 9.66 -28.08 11.82
N VAL A 75 10.33 -27.07 12.41
CA VAL A 75 11.07 -27.22 13.68
C VAL A 75 10.11 -27.56 14.82
N LEU A 76 9.01 -26.81 14.94
CA LEU A 76 7.97 -27.06 15.96
C LEU A 76 7.28 -28.42 15.79
N ALA A 77 7.18 -28.93 14.55
CA ALA A 77 6.62 -30.26 14.28
C ALA A 77 7.59 -31.39 14.66
N THR A 78 8.90 -31.20 14.45
CA THR A 78 9.93 -32.19 14.83
C THR A 78 10.16 -32.27 16.34
N GLU A 79 9.95 -31.19 17.10
CA GLU A 79 10.06 -31.21 18.57
C GLU A 79 8.90 -31.96 19.25
N ARG A 80 7.74 -32.05 18.57
CA ARG A 80 6.56 -32.79 19.08
C ARG A 80 6.63 -34.31 18.87
N THR A 81 7.53 -34.81 18.03
CA THR A 81 7.66 -36.27 17.78
C THR A 81 8.69 -36.95 18.69
N SER A 82 9.33 -36.18 19.59
CA SER A 82 10.36 -36.65 20.51
C SER A 82 9.89 -36.75 21.97
N GLN A 83 8.56 -36.76 22.21
CA GLN A 83 7.93 -37.11 23.49
C GLN A 83 6.95 -38.26 23.29
#